data_AF-A0A1F7Q4U7-F1
#
_entry.id   AF-A0A1F7Q4U7-F1
#
_cell.length_a   1.000
_cell.length_b   1.000
_cell.length_c   1.000
_cell.angle_alpha   90.00
_cell.angle_beta   90.00
_cell.angle_gamma   90.00
#
_symmetry.space_group_name_H-M   'P 1'
#
loop_
_entity.id
_entity.type
_entity.pdbx_description
1 polymer ?
#
loop_
_entity_poly.entity_id
_entity_poly.type
_entity_poly.pdbx_seq_one_letter_code
_entity_poly.pdbx_strand_id
1 'polypeptide(L)'
;MLALLFVVLLGAFAAGLWGTLLRPPAYEVRGTIVARPAPDLILIRHEAVTALGMRAMELMAVDAEPALLDAVAPRPGDRVRLAVRPRNDRIVLLRIEREE
;
A
#
# COMPACT_ATOMS: atom_id res chain seq x y z
N MET A 1 3.51 -3.31 45.40
CA MET A 1 3.44 -4.42 44.43
C MET A 1 2.41 -4.17 43.34
N LEU A 2 1.14 -3.91 43.68
CA LEU A 2 0.06 -3.69 42.70
C LEU A 2 0.34 -2.52 41.73
N ALA A 3 0.83 -1.39 42.26
CA ALA A 3 1.17 -0.22 41.45
C ALA A 3 2.32 -0.51 40.45
N LEU A 4 3.32 -1.29 40.87
CA LEU A 4 4.44 -1.67 39.99
C LEU A 4 3.95 -2.60 38.87
N LEU A 5 3.12 -3.59 39.21
CA LEU A 5 2.50 -4.48 38.24
C LEU A 5 1.65 -3.71 37.23
N PHE A 6 0.87 -2.74 37.70
CA PHE A 6 0.04 -1.90 36.85
C PHE A 6 0.87 -1.08 35.85
N VAL A 7 1.98 -0.48 36.29
CA VAL A 7 2.88 0.28 35.40
C VAL A 7 3.52 -0.63 34.35
N VAL A 8 3.94 -1.84 34.74
CA VAL A 8 4.51 -2.83 33.80
C VAL A 8 3.47 -3.27 32.77
N LEU A 9 2.24 -3.57 33.20
CA LEU A 9 1.14 -3.94 32.30
C LEU A 9 0.77 -2.79 31.36
N LEU A 10 0.74 -1.55 31.86
CA LEU A 10 0.45 -0.38 31.04
C LEU A 10 1.53 -0.16 29.97
N GLY A 11 2.81 -0.33 30.31
CA GLY A 11 3.91 -0.23 29.36
C GLY A 11 3.84 -1.32 28.28
N ALA A 12 3.57 -2.57 28.66
CA ALA A 12 3.40 -3.67 27.72
C ALA A 12 2.18 -3.48 26.81
N PHE A 13 1.07 -2.99 27.36
CA PHE A 13 -0.14 -2.68 26.62
C PHE A 13 0.08 -1.53 25.63
N ALA A 14 0.74 -0.45 26.06
CA ALA A 14 1.09 0.67 25.18
C ALA A 14 2.03 0.23 24.05
N ALA A 15 3.04 -0.59 24.34
CA ALA A 15 3.96 -1.13 23.33
C ALA A 15 3.25 -2.06 22.33
N GLY A 16 2.35 -2.93 22.82
CA GLY A 16 1.55 -3.81 21.97
C GLY A 16 0.61 -3.04 21.05
N LEU A 17 -0.08 -2.02 21.61
CA LEU A 17 -0.95 -1.14 20.84
C LEU A 17 -0.17 -0.34 19.79
N TRP A 18 1.01 0.18 20.15
CA TRP A 18 1.85 0.95 19.25
C TRP A 18 2.24 0.14 17.99
N GLY A 19 2.61 -1.13 18.16
CA GLY A 19 2.93 -2.02 17.03
C GLY A 19 1.73 -2.34 16.12
N THR A 20 0.52 -2.38 16.67
CA THR A 20 -0.72 -2.68 15.90
C THR A 20 -1.40 -1.45 15.28
N LEU A 21 -1.27 -0.27 15.90
CA LEU A 21 -1.89 0.98 15.44
C LEU A 21 -1.02 1.73 14.42
N LEU A 22 0.28 1.47 14.39
CA LEU A 22 1.21 2.03 13.40
C LEU A 22 1.14 1.28 12.06
N ARG A 23 -0.01 1.43 11.40
CA ARG A 23 -0.24 1.27 9.96
C ARG A 23 -0.08 -0.16 9.44
N PRO A 24 -1.11 -0.71 8.77
CA PRO A 24 -0.91 -1.87 7.90
C PRO A 24 0.30 -1.62 6.99
N PRO A 25 1.21 -2.59 6.86
CA PRO A 25 2.44 -2.42 6.11
C PRO A 25 2.13 -1.91 4.70
N ALA A 26 2.80 -0.82 4.33
CA ALA A 26 2.81 -0.38 2.94
C ALA A 26 3.68 -1.37 2.18
N TYR A 27 3.12 -2.00 1.16
CA TYR A 27 3.82 -2.94 0.32
C TYR A 27 4.34 -2.23 -0.90
N GLU A 28 5.59 -2.50 -1.24
CA GLU A 28 6.18 -2.04 -2.48
C GLU A 28 5.76 -3.00 -3.61
N VAL A 29 5.23 -2.43 -4.69
CA VAL A 29 4.75 -3.15 -5.86
C VAL A 29 5.37 -2.50 -7.10
N ARG A 30 6.05 -3.31 -7.91
CA ARG A 30 6.55 -2.89 -9.23
C ARG A 30 5.63 -3.45 -10.30
N GLY A 31 5.44 -2.68 -11.36
CA GLY A 31 4.57 -3.10 -12.43
C GLY A 31 4.51 -2.13 -13.60
N THR A 32 3.68 -2.50 -14.57
CA THR A 32 3.40 -1.69 -15.75
C THR A 32 1.95 -1.24 -15.72
N ILE A 33 1.71 0.02 -16.04
CA ILE A 33 0.37 0.58 -16.11
C ILE A 33 -0.34 0.03 -17.34
N VAL A 34 -1.53 -0.52 -17.12
CA VAL A 34 -2.37 -1.08 -18.18
C VAL A 34 -3.38 -0.04 -18.65
N ALA A 35 -4.07 0.60 -17.71
CA ALA A 35 -5.08 1.61 -18.01
C ALA A 35 -5.38 2.50 -16.80
N ARG A 36 -5.97 3.68 -17.06
CA ARG A 36 -6.58 4.55 -16.06
C ARG A 36 -8.08 4.65 -16.36
N PRO A 37 -8.90 3.70 -15.89
CA PRO A 37 -10.33 3.67 -16.18
C PRO A 37 -11.12 4.80 -15.51
N ALA A 38 -10.62 5.37 -14.40
CA ALA A 38 -11.23 6.48 -13.69
C ALA A 38 -10.16 7.44 -13.13
N PRO A 39 -10.51 8.68 -12.76
CA PRO A 39 -9.56 9.65 -12.21
C PRO A 39 -8.86 9.18 -10.93
N ASP A 40 -9.51 8.33 -10.14
CA ASP A 40 -9.08 7.79 -8.86
C ASP A 40 -8.67 6.31 -8.93
N LEU A 41 -8.61 5.71 -10.12
CA LEU A 41 -8.38 4.28 -10.29
C LEU A 41 -7.36 4.01 -11.39
N ILE A 42 -6.33 3.22 -11.06
CA ILE A 42 -5.38 2.69 -12.03
C ILE A 42 -5.41 1.16 -12.07
N LEU A 43 -5.22 0.62 -13.26
CA LEU A 43 -5.00 -0.80 -13.47
C LEU A 43 -3.53 -1.01 -13.79
N ILE A 44 -2.90 -1.91 -13.03
CA ILE A 44 -1.50 -2.27 -13.23
C ILE A 44 -1.38 -3.77 -13.44
N ARG A 45 -0.37 -4.16 -14.23
CA ARG A 45 0.15 -5.51 -14.25
C ARG A 45 1.39 -5.53 -13.38
N HIS A 46 1.34 -6.23 -12.27
CA HIS A 46 2.42 -6.20 -11.29
C HIS A 46 3.32 -7.43 -11.38
N GLU A 47 4.56 -7.28 -10.91
CA GLU A 47 5.45 -8.40 -10.62
C GLU A 47 4.96 -9.20 -9.42
N ALA A 48 5.54 -10.36 -9.13
CA ALA A 48 5.11 -11.16 -7.99
C ALA A 48 5.25 -10.36 -6.68
N VAL A 49 4.12 -10.12 -6.00
CA VAL A 49 4.10 -9.44 -4.70
C VAL A 49 4.00 -10.52 -3.64
N THR A 50 5.15 -11.07 -3.25
CA THR A 50 5.24 -12.18 -2.28
C THR A 50 4.51 -11.85 -0.98
N ALA A 51 4.54 -10.58 -0.56
CA ALA A 51 3.91 -10.10 0.67
C ALA A 51 2.37 -10.08 0.61
N LEU A 52 1.78 -10.07 -0.59
CA LEU A 52 0.33 -10.14 -0.80
C LEU A 52 -0.11 -11.51 -1.36
N GLY A 53 0.81 -12.47 -1.51
CA GLY A 53 0.53 -13.80 -2.07
C GLY A 53 0.11 -13.80 -3.54
N MET A 54 0.32 -12.68 -4.25
CA MET A 54 -0.13 -12.51 -5.64
C MET A 54 0.93 -12.94 -6.64
N ARG A 55 0.49 -13.55 -7.74
CA ARG A 55 1.39 -14.06 -8.78
C ARG A 55 1.83 -12.94 -9.71
N ALA A 56 3.00 -13.11 -10.32
CA ALA A 56 3.46 -12.19 -11.35
C ALA A 56 2.47 -12.15 -12.52
N MET A 57 2.29 -10.97 -13.11
CA MET A 57 1.42 -10.70 -14.25
C MET A 57 -0.09 -10.69 -13.97
N GLU A 58 -0.51 -10.75 -12.71
CA GLU A 58 -1.91 -10.49 -12.34
C GLU A 58 -2.27 -9.01 -12.51
N LEU A 59 -3.55 -8.77 -12.81
CA LEU A 59 -4.10 -7.45 -13.01
C LEU A 59 -4.62 -6.94 -11.66
N MET A 60 -4.10 -5.81 -11.23
CA MET A 60 -4.45 -5.20 -9.95
C MET A 60 -5.09 -3.84 -10.17
N ALA A 61 -6.24 -3.66 -9.54
CA ALA A 61 -6.88 -2.36 -9.41
C ALA A 61 -6.36 -1.65 -8.16
N VAL A 62 -5.89 -0.42 -8.33
CA VAL A 62 -5.36 0.40 -7.25
C VAL A 62 -6.13 1.71 -7.19
N ASP A 63 -6.86 1.91 -6.10
CA ASP A 63 -7.52 3.17 -5.76
C ASP A 63 -6.47 4.19 -5.35
N ALA A 64 -6.57 5.41 -5.84
CA ALA A 64 -5.61 6.47 -5.58
C ALA A 64 -6.31 7.82 -5.44
N GLU A 65 -5.72 8.70 -4.64
CA GLU A 65 -6.11 10.11 -4.66
C GLU A 65 -5.77 10.70 -6.04
N PRO A 66 -6.72 11.34 -6.75
CA PRO A 66 -6.49 11.89 -8.08
C PRO A 66 -5.26 12.80 -8.17
N ALA A 67 -5.03 13.62 -7.14
CA ALA A 67 -3.87 14.52 -7.06
C ALA A 67 -2.52 13.77 -7.09
N LEU A 68 -2.43 12.56 -6.53
CA LEU A 68 -1.21 11.74 -6.59
C LEU A 68 -0.94 11.21 -8.00
N LEU A 69 -2.00 10.83 -8.71
CA LEU A 69 -1.90 10.36 -10.08
C LEU A 69 -1.59 11.51 -11.04
N ASP A 70 -2.24 12.67 -10.86
CA ASP A 70 -2.07 13.81 -11.75
C ASP A 70 -0.66 14.40 -11.68
N ALA A 71 0.01 14.31 -10.52
CA ALA A 71 1.40 14.73 -10.36
C ALA A 71 2.39 13.89 -11.19
N VAL A 72 2.13 12.60 -11.38
CA VAL A 72 3.00 11.68 -12.15
C VAL A 72 2.52 11.49 -13.60
N ALA A 73 1.27 11.88 -13.87
CA ALA A 73 0.57 11.72 -15.15
C ALA A 73 0.82 10.35 -15.81
N PRO A 74 0.53 9.24 -15.11
CA PRO A 74 0.81 7.89 -15.59
C PRO A 74 0.06 7.58 -16.89
N ARG A 75 0.75 6.94 -17.83
CA ARG A 75 0.24 6.49 -19.12
C ARG A 75 0.30 4.97 -19.23
N PRO A 76 -0.61 4.35 -19.99
CA PRO A 76 -0.49 2.93 -20.34
C PRO A 76 0.89 2.62 -20.93
N GLY A 77 1.52 1.54 -20.44
CA GLY A 77 2.87 1.12 -20.82
C GLY A 77 3.99 1.61 -19.91
N ASP A 78 3.71 2.56 -19.01
CA ASP A 78 4.72 3.08 -18.08
C ASP A 78 5.09 2.04 -17.01
N ARG A 79 6.38 1.87 -16.76
CA ARG A 79 6.86 1.16 -15.57
C ARG A 79 6.77 2.06 -14.35
N VAL A 80 6.22 1.53 -13.28
CA VAL A 80 6.01 2.26 -12.03
C VAL A 80 6.34 1.42 -10.82
N ARG A 81 6.82 2.13 -9.80
CA ARG A 81 7.01 1.64 -8.45
C ARG A 81 5.95 2.28 -7.56
N LEU A 82 5.21 1.44 -6.86
CA LEU A 82 4.03 1.83 -6.09
C LEU A 82 4.23 1.41 -4.64
N ALA A 83 3.88 2.30 -3.71
CA ALA A 83 3.63 1.91 -2.33
C ALA A 83 2.13 1.79 -2.15
N VAL A 84 1.65 0.58 -1.93
CA VAL A 84 0.22 0.29 -1.79
C VAL A 84 -0.11 -0.24 -0.41
N ARG A 85 -1.36 -0.07 0.02
CA ARG A 85 -1.87 -0.61 1.27
C ARG A 85 -3.21 -1.29 1.05
N PRO A 86 -3.39 -2.55 1.48
CA PRO A 86 -4.71 -3.16 1.50
C PRO A 86 -5.57 -2.47 2.58
N ARG A 87 -6.78 -2.08 2.19
CA ARG A 87 -7.80 -1.51 3.09
C ARG A 87 -9.14 -2.16 2.76
N ASN A 88 -9.57 -3.08 3.62
CA ASN A 88 -10.70 -3.97 3.37
C ASN A 88 -10.48 -4.71 2.04
N ASP A 89 -11.41 -4.59 1.09
CA ASP A 89 -11.35 -5.25 -0.22
C ASP A 89 -10.66 -4.41 -1.31
N ARG A 90 -10.01 -3.29 -0.93
CA ARG A 90 -9.39 -2.34 -1.85
C ARG A 90 -7.90 -2.21 -1.62
N ILE A 91 -7.17 -1.88 -2.69
CA ILE A 91 -5.75 -1.56 -2.62
C ILE A 91 -5.59 -0.06 -2.83
N VAL A 92 -5.12 0.64 -1.80
CA VAL A 92 -5.00 2.10 -1.81
C VAL A 92 -3.56 2.50 -2.07
N LEU A 93 -3.36 3.41 -3.02
CA LEU A 93 -2.08 4.02 -3.34
C LEU A 93 -1.67 5.01 -2.26
N LEU A 94 -0.42 4.88 -1.81
CA LEU A 94 0.21 5.84 -0.90
C LEU A 94 1.26 6.68 -1.61
N ARG A 95 1.96 6.08 -2.59
CA ARG A 95 3.01 6.73 -3.36
C ARG A 95 3.13 6.03 -4.72
N ILE A 96 3.41 6.82 -5.75
CA ILE A 96 3.71 6.35 -7.10
C ILE A 96 4.97 7.05 -7.60
N GLU A 97 5.84 6.27 -8.22
CA GLU A 97 7.04 6.75 -8.90
C GLU A 97 7.13 6.09 -10.27
N ARG A 98 7.58 6.83 -11.27
CA ARG A 98 7.90 6.30 -12.59
C ARG A 98 9.31 5.72 -12.54
N GLU A 99 9.47 4.50 -13.04
CA GLU A 99 10.77 3.87 -13.21
C GLU A 99 11.29 4.25 -14.62
N GLU A 100 12.51 4.78 -14.71
CA GLU A 100 13.14 5.20 -15.98
C GLU A 100 13.52 4.00 -16.87
#